data_AF-A0A6G2K0N6-F1
#
_entry.id   AF-A0A6G2K0N6-F1
#
_cell.length_a   1.000
_cell.length_b   1.000
_cell.length_c   1.000
_cell.angle_alpha   90.00
_cell.angle_beta   90.00
_cell.angle_gamma   90.00
#
_symmetry.space_group_name_H-M   'P 1'
#
loop_
_entity.id
_entity.type
_entity.pdbx_description
1 polymer ?
#
loop_
_entity_poly.entity_id
_entity_poly.type
_entity_poly.pdbx_seq_one_letter_code
_entity_poly.pdbx_strand_id
1 'polypeptide(L)'
;MNAAELLERLVSYGIAREVASRQGIVRAVSVNEIEVAIAADGAERSLRARWRERVGTSGLAYLLVTDDADRGGSVQVLGPSTVDVPIRSVQCARLAEVFESVPSMTSLDAVRHVAGEVDRLAGRGMVVEGLLSRHTLEDRFRNDAERWQAATATIEPLRIGDDWRSVLVGVGYEVERLPQRGWLARHDGRPVAVVHPRATPQDFVRLDEVGRPAEGVLAADCHRYGARYGVLASRNRYRLFDCDPLATTAEWLDLDAALLGEERMPYLALLAPPYLADGGLAELQQESRDFGARLRRRLDETIRQKALPALAAGLEQWARREGIDIRDETQRAELEQASLTLLFRLLFVLYAESSRFLPLENETYRRRSLSALIEEAHSTGERLS
;
A
#
# COMPACT_ATOMS: atom_id res chain seq x y z
N MET A 1 6.66 -11.68 -21.58
CA MET A 1 7.27 -10.39 -21.19
C MET A 1 8.08 -10.56 -19.93
N ASN A 2 9.39 -10.71 -20.10
CA ASN A 2 10.42 -10.66 -19.06
C ASN A 2 11.07 -9.25 -19.02
N ALA A 3 12.04 -9.03 -18.13
CA ALA A 3 12.71 -7.75 -17.95
C ALA A 3 13.48 -7.28 -19.20
N ALA A 4 14.06 -8.21 -19.97
CA ALA A 4 14.75 -7.88 -21.22
C ALA A 4 13.78 -7.41 -22.31
N GLU A 5 12.66 -8.13 -22.46
CA GLU A 5 11.56 -7.80 -23.39
C GLU A 5 10.91 -6.45 -23.03
N LEU A 6 10.85 -6.09 -21.73
CA LEU A 6 10.42 -4.75 -21.28
C LEU A 6 11.33 -3.67 -21.86
N LEU A 7 12.64 -3.72 -21.60
CA LEU A 7 13.57 -2.69 -22.08
C LEU A 7 13.63 -2.63 -23.61
N GLU A 8 13.56 -3.80 -24.27
CA GLU A 8 13.50 -3.87 -25.73
C GLU A 8 12.25 -3.18 -26.28
N ARG A 9 11.09 -3.41 -25.67
CA ARG A 9 9.85 -2.71 -26.02
C ARG A 9 10.00 -1.20 -25.87
N LEU A 10 10.54 -0.72 -24.75
CA LEU A 10 10.71 0.72 -24.50
C LEU A 10 11.66 1.37 -25.54
N VAL A 11 12.73 0.70 -25.93
CA VAL A 11 13.63 1.19 -26.98
C VAL A 11 12.96 1.14 -28.36
N SER A 12 12.24 0.06 -28.68
CA SER A 12 11.60 -0.13 -29.99
C SER A 12 10.50 0.88 -30.28
N TYR A 13 9.79 1.34 -29.23
CA TYR A 13 8.82 2.44 -29.33
C TYR A 13 9.46 3.83 -29.42
N GLY A 14 10.79 3.94 -29.37
CA GLY A 14 11.51 5.20 -29.44
C GLY A 14 11.34 6.08 -28.20
N ILE A 15 10.81 5.53 -27.10
CA ILE A 15 10.55 6.25 -25.84
C ILE A 15 11.72 6.20 -24.87
N ALA A 16 12.67 5.27 -25.08
CA ALA A 16 13.84 5.09 -24.25
C ALA A 16 15.16 5.30 -25.01
N ARG A 17 16.19 5.75 -24.29
CA ARG A 17 17.57 5.83 -24.79
C ARG A 17 18.45 4.87 -24.02
N GLU A 18 19.35 4.16 -24.71
CA GLU A 18 20.32 3.29 -24.05
C GLU A 18 21.23 4.09 -23.12
N VAL A 19 21.47 3.54 -21.93
CA VAL A 19 22.40 4.07 -20.94
C VAL A 19 23.57 3.10 -20.84
N ALA A 20 24.79 3.63 -20.67
CA ALA A 20 25.98 2.81 -20.57
C ALA A 20 25.83 1.75 -19.47
N SER A 21 26.01 0.48 -19.85
CA SER A 21 25.95 -0.64 -18.92
C SER A 21 27.07 -0.54 -17.88
N ARG A 22 26.80 -1.04 -16.67
CA ARG A 22 27.69 -0.95 -15.51
C ARG A 22 27.79 -2.31 -14.84
N GLN A 23 28.76 -2.45 -13.93
CA GLN A 23 28.95 -3.69 -13.19
C GLN A 23 27.66 -4.11 -12.45
N GLY A 24 27.22 -5.34 -12.67
CA GLY A 24 26.00 -5.89 -12.06
C GLY A 24 24.69 -5.46 -12.72
N ILE A 25 24.74 -4.68 -13.80
CA ILE A 25 23.59 -4.31 -14.63
C ILE A 25 23.73 -5.00 -15.99
N VAL A 26 22.70 -5.71 -16.42
CA VAL A 26 22.67 -6.38 -17.73
C VAL A 26 22.47 -5.34 -18.83
N ARG A 27 21.47 -4.48 -18.64
CA ARG A 27 21.07 -3.44 -19.58
C ARG A 27 20.39 -2.30 -18.82
N ALA A 28 20.56 -1.07 -19.28
CA ALA A 28 19.89 0.09 -18.71
C ALA A 28 19.44 1.03 -19.81
N VAL A 29 18.28 1.63 -19.62
CA VAL A 29 17.73 2.66 -20.51
C VAL A 29 17.23 3.83 -19.68
N SER A 30 17.15 5.01 -20.29
CA SER A 30 16.49 6.16 -19.71
C SER A 30 15.19 6.46 -20.45
N VAL A 31 14.12 6.65 -19.69
CA VAL A 31 12.81 7.14 -20.16
C VAL A 31 12.52 8.42 -19.38
N ASN A 32 12.54 9.57 -20.05
CA ASN A 32 12.53 10.88 -19.37
C ASN A 32 13.67 10.93 -18.32
N GLU A 33 13.44 11.50 -17.13
CA GLU A 33 14.42 11.54 -16.03
C GLU A 33 14.42 10.25 -15.15
N ILE A 34 14.04 9.11 -15.72
CA ILE A 34 14.00 7.81 -15.03
C ILE A 34 14.94 6.83 -15.72
N GLU A 35 15.96 6.37 -15.01
CA GLU A 35 16.81 5.26 -15.44
C GLU A 35 16.20 3.93 -14.99
N VAL A 36 15.89 3.06 -15.97
CA VAL A 36 15.36 1.71 -15.76
C VAL A 36 16.46 0.72 -16.10
N ALA A 37 16.87 -0.09 -15.13
CA ALA A 37 18.01 -0.99 -15.26
C ALA A 37 17.65 -2.43 -14.87
N ILE A 38 18.16 -3.39 -15.64
CA ILE A 38 18.03 -4.82 -15.36
C ILE A 38 19.21 -5.26 -14.49
N ALA A 39 18.94 -5.76 -13.29
CA ALA A 39 19.98 -6.36 -12.46
C ALA A 39 20.40 -7.74 -12.99
N ALA A 40 21.70 -8.02 -12.97
CA ALA A 40 22.24 -9.33 -13.34
C ALA A 40 21.94 -10.43 -12.31
N ASP A 41 21.74 -10.03 -11.06
CA ASP A 41 21.43 -10.92 -9.95
C ASP A 41 20.15 -10.43 -9.25
N GLY A 42 19.15 -11.31 -9.23
CA GLY A 42 17.85 -11.05 -8.62
C GLY A 42 17.81 -11.21 -7.11
N ALA A 43 18.91 -11.61 -6.46
CA ALA A 43 18.97 -11.68 -5.02
C ALA A 43 18.74 -10.28 -4.41
N GLU A 44 17.82 -10.17 -3.44
CA GLU A 44 17.44 -8.90 -2.81
C GLU A 44 18.66 -8.09 -2.33
N ARG A 45 19.66 -8.75 -1.72
CA ARG A 45 20.89 -8.09 -1.26
C ARG A 45 21.62 -7.39 -2.41
N SER A 46 21.69 -8.05 -3.55
CA SER A 46 22.31 -7.55 -4.77
C SER A 46 21.51 -6.37 -5.32
N LEU A 47 20.18 -6.54 -5.45
CA LEU A 47 19.27 -5.48 -5.90
C LEU A 47 19.41 -4.21 -5.06
N ARG A 48 19.37 -4.32 -3.73
CA ARG A 48 19.51 -3.17 -2.82
C ARG A 48 20.89 -2.53 -2.88
N ALA A 49 21.96 -3.34 -3.00
CA ALA A 49 23.31 -2.80 -3.15
C ALA A 49 23.42 -1.95 -4.42
N ARG A 50 23.00 -2.49 -5.57
CA ARG A 50 23.03 -1.79 -6.86
C ARG A 50 22.13 -0.55 -6.88
N TRP A 51 20.98 -0.62 -6.23
CA TRP A 51 20.09 0.53 -6.11
C TRP A 51 20.72 1.66 -5.29
N ARG A 52 21.32 1.37 -4.12
CA ARG A 52 21.99 2.38 -3.28
C ARG A 52 23.21 3.01 -3.95
N GLU A 53 23.96 2.25 -4.75
CA GLU A 53 25.09 2.79 -5.53
C GLU A 53 24.63 3.88 -6.52
N ARG A 54 23.39 3.80 -7.00
CA ARG A 54 22.89 4.67 -8.06
C ARG A 54 22.03 5.83 -7.56
N VAL A 55 21.28 5.64 -6.48
CA VAL A 55 20.41 6.68 -5.93
C VAL A 55 21.23 7.82 -5.37
N GLY A 56 20.94 9.03 -5.84
CA GLY A 56 21.65 10.25 -5.43
C GLY A 56 22.94 10.54 -6.21
N THR A 57 23.46 9.60 -7.03
CA THR A 57 24.63 9.84 -7.89
C THR A 57 24.27 10.20 -9.34
N SER A 58 23.08 9.84 -9.81
CA SER A 58 22.68 9.98 -11.22
C SER A 58 21.99 11.29 -11.57
N GLY A 59 21.43 12.02 -10.60
CA GLY A 59 20.45 13.08 -10.83
C GLY A 59 19.07 12.59 -11.34
N LEU A 60 18.99 11.34 -11.81
CA LEU A 60 17.81 10.66 -12.32
C LEU A 60 17.13 9.84 -11.23
N ALA A 61 15.82 9.66 -11.33
CA ALA A 61 15.15 8.62 -10.57
C ALA A 61 15.58 7.23 -11.08
N TYR A 62 15.69 6.25 -10.19
CA TYR A 62 16.25 4.94 -10.52
C TYR A 62 15.28 3.80 -10.20
N LEU A 63 14.88 3.06 -11.23
CA LEU A 63 14.06 1.86 -11.14
C LEU A 63 14.90 0.65 -11.52
N LEU A 64 15.22 -0.20 -10.54
CA LEU A 64 15.90 -1.46 -10.78
C LEU A 64 14.85 -2.57 -10.97
N VAL A 65 15.03 -3.38 -12.01
CA VAL A 65 14.13 -4.49 -12.36
C VAL A 65 14.89 -5.80 -12.49
N THR A 66 14.25 -6.92 -12.19
CA THR A 66 14.74 -8.28 -12.48
C THR A 66 13.54 -9.21 -12.69
N ASP A 67 13.74 -10.35 -13.34
CA ASP A 67 12.65 -11.31 -13.54
C ASP A 67 12.17 -11.90 -12.21
N ASP A 68 10.85 -12.01 -12.04
CA ASP A 68 10.27 -12.68 -10.89
C ASP A 68 10.24 -14.19 -11.13
N ALA A 69 11.16 -14.92 -10.50
CA ALA A 69 11.31 -16.36 -10.66
C ALA A 69 10.05 -17.15 -10.26
N ASP A 70 9.27 -16.62 -9.31
CA ASP A 70 8.08 -17.29 -8.79
C ASP A 70 6.82 -16.96 -9.62
N ARG A 71 6.88 -15.93 -10.48
CA ARG A 71 5.71 -15.41 -11.21
C ARG A 71 6.06 -15.09 -12.67
N GLY A 72 5.79 -16.06 -13.54
CA GLY A 72 5.94 -15.90 -14.98
C GLY A 72 5.25 -14.63 -15.50
N GLY A 73 5.96 -13.86 -16.35
CA GLY A 73 5.46 -12.61 -16.90
C GLY A 73 5.47 -11.41 -15.94
N SER A 74 6.04 -11.58 -14.74
CA SER A 74 6.22 -10.52 -13.75
C SER A 74 7.70 -10.20 -13.53
N VAL A 75 7.96 -9.01 -13.02
CA VAL A 75 9.29 -8.53 -12.64
C VAL A 75 9.27 -8.04 -11.20
N GLN A 76 10.37 -8.26 -10.49
CA GLN A 76 10.64 -7.60 -9.22
C GLN A 76 11.20 -6.20 -9.49
N VAL A 77 10.68 -5.19 -8.80
CA VAL A 77 11.02 -3.79 -8.99
C VAL A 77 11.41 -3.11 -7.68
N LEU A 78 12.43 -2.26 -7.74
CA LEU A 78 12.93 -1.44 -6.63
C LEU A 78 13.13 0.00 -7.08
N GLY A 79 12.50 0.96 -6.38
CA GLY A 79 12.37 2.36 -6.82
C GLY A 79 11.01 2.66 -7.47
N PRO A 80 10.84 3.81 -8.16
CA PRO A 80 11.80 4.90 -8.32
C PRO A 80 11.82 5.89 -7.13
N SER A 81 10.99 5.67 -6.11
CA SER A 81 10.90 6.50 -4.88
C SER A 81 12.15 6.42 -4.02
N THR A 82 12.37 7.41 -3.14
CA THR A 82 13.56 7.48 -2.27
C THR A 82 13.39 6.71 -0.95
N VAL A 83 14.51 6.11 -0.50
CA VAL A 83 14.81 5.42 0.79
C VAL A 83 13.81 4.33 1.24
N ASP A 84 14.35 3.14 1.57
CA ASP A 84 13.63 1.99 2.16
C ASP A 84 12.34 1.53 1.47
N VAL A 85 12.35 1.62 0.14
CA VAL A 85 11.27 1.09 -0.68
C VAL A 85 11.30 -0.46 -0.70
N PRO A 86 10.16 -1.15 -0.54
CA PRO A 86 10.11 -2.59 -0.67
C PRO A 86 10.35 -3.03 -2.12
N ILE A 87 10.98 -4.19 -2.29
CA ILE A 87 11.00 -4.88 -3.59
C ILE A 87 9.58 -5.39 -3.85
N ARG A 88 9.04 -5.03 -5.01
CA ARG A 88 7.64 -5.29 -5.37
C ARG A 88 7.58 -6.15 -6.61
N SER A 89 6.65 -7.11 -6.65
CA SER A 89 6.38 -7.91 -7.85
C SER A 89 5.27 -7.24 -8.66
N VAL A 90 5.52 -6.97 -9.95
CA VAL A 90 4.57 -6.31 -10.85
C VAL A 90 4.51 -7.02 -12.21
N GLN A 91 3.35 -7.02 -12.86
CA GLN A 91 3.20 -7.58 -14.21
C GLN A 91 4.01 -6.75 -15.21
N CYS A 92 4.88 -7.42 -15.95
CA CYS A 92 5.85 -6.78 -16.83
C CYS A 92 5.17 -6.01 -17.99
N ALA A 93 4.13 -6.60 -18.58
CA ALA A 93 3.34 -5.95 -19.64
C ALA A 93 2.67 -4.65 -19.17
N ARG A 94 2.14 -4.62 -17.94
CA ARG A 94 1.52 -3.42 -17.36
C ARG A 94 2.55 -2.36 -17.03
N LEU A 95 3.73 -2.75 -16.55
CA LEU A 95 4.82 -1.81 -16.32
C LEU A 95 5.27 -1.14 -17.63
N ALA A 96 5.28 -1.86 -18.75
CA ALA A 96 5.56 -1.28 -20.06
C ALA A 96 4.54 -0.20 -20.44
N GLU A 97 3.23 -0.49 -20.28
CA GLU A 97 2.14 0.46 -20.54
C GLU A 97 2.28 1.74 -19.70
N VAL A 98 2.72 1.63 -18.44
CA VAL A 98 3.01 2.79 -17.58
C VAL A 98 4.08 3.68 -18.23
N PHE A 99 5.21 3.09 -18.62
CA PHE A 99 6.32 3.82 -19.25
C PHE A 99 5.97 4.40 -20.62
N GLU A 100 5.06 3.79 -21.38
CA GLU A 100 4.58 4.32 -22.67
C GLU A 100 3.86 5.67 -22.52
N SER A 101 3.28 5.97 -21.35
CA SER A 101 2.61 7.25 -21.10
C SER A 101 3.56 8.39 -20.68
N VAL A 102 4.72 8.04 -20.12
CA VAL A 102 5.68 8.95 -19.48
C VAL A 102 6.29 10.03 -20.38
N PRO A 103 6.59 9.80 -21.68
CA PRO A 103 7.29 10.79 -22.51
C PRO A 103 6.57 12.14 -22.66
N SER A 104 5.26 12.17 -22.44
CA SER A 104 4.44 13.39 -22.53
C SER A 104 4.45 14.24 -21.24
N MET A 105 5.05 13.74 -20.17
CA MET A 105 4.99 14.35 -18.83
C MET A 105 6.22 15.19 -18.50
N THR A 106 6.04 16.13 -17.57
CA THR A 106 7.20 16.78 -16.93
C THR A 106 8.02 15.74 -16.14
N SER A 107 9.31 16.00 -15.93
CA SER A 107 10.19 15.05 -15.24
C SER A 107 9.72 14.69 -13.83
N LEU A 108 9.22 15.67 -13.07
CA LEU A 108 8.71 15.42 -11.71
C LEU A 108 7.41 14.59 -11.74
N ASP A 109 6.51 14.90 -12.67
CA ASP A 109 5.25 14.17 -12.82
C ASP A 109 5.49 12.74 -13.30
N ALA A 110 6.45 12.54 -14.21
CA ALA A 110 6.88 11.22 -14.67
C ALA A 110 7.34 10.33 -13.50
N VAL A 111 8.24 10.84 -12.65
CA VAL A 111 8.74 10.07 -11.49
C VAL A 111 7.62 9.72 -10.52
N ARG A 112 6.76 10.70 -10.19
CA ARG A 112 5.61 10.49 -9.30
C ARG A 112 4.60 9.51 -9.90
N HIS A 113 4.36 9.60 -11.20
CA HIS A 113 3.47 8.70 -11.91
C HIS A 113 3.99 7.26 -11.85
N VAL A 114 5.25 7.01 -12.25
CA VAL A 114 5.82 5.66 -12.22
C VAL A 114 5.85 5.10 -10.80
N ALA A 115 6.21 5.91 -9.80
CA ALA A 115 6.14 5.49 -8.40
C ALA A 115 4.74 5.04 -7.98
N GLY A 116 3.72 5.87 -8.24
CA GLY A 116 2.33 5.57 -7.89
C GLY A 116 1.74 4.38 -8.66
N GLU A 117 2.11 4.20 -9.93
CA GLU A 117 1.67 3.02 -10.69
C GLU A 117 2.38 1.75 -10.24
N VAL A 118 3.67 1.79 -9.90
CA VAL A 118 4.37 0.63 -9.32
C VAL A 118 3.71 0.18 -8.02
N ASP A 119 3.36 1.13 -7.14
CA ASP A 119 2.60 0.84 -5.91
C ASP A 119 1.26 0.16 -6.22
N ARG A 120 0.54 0.63 -7.23
CA ARG A 120 -0.75 0.04 -7.62
C ARG A 120 -0.61 -1.34 -8.24
N LEU A 121 0.34 -1.51 -9.16
CA LEU A 121 0.60 -2.80 -9.80
C LEU A 121 0.97 -3.85 -8.74
N ALA A 122 1.78 -3.45 -7.75
CA ALA A 122 2.10 -4.30 -6.60
C ALA A 122 0.87 -4.60 -5.72
N GLY A 123 -0.03 -3.63 -5.59
CA GLY A 123 -1.34 -3.78 -4.93
C GLY A 123 -2.34 -4.67 -5.66
N ARG A 124 -2.03 -5.12 -6.89
CA ARG A 124 -2.90 -5.97 -7.74
C ARG A 124 -4.30 -5.36 -7.92
N GLY A 125 -4.32 -4.10 -8.31
CA GLY A 125 -5.56 -3.35 -8.56
C GLY A 125 -6.28 -2.86 -7.32
N MET A 126 -5.70 -2.99 -6.12
CA MET A 126 -6.27 -2.46 -4.89
C MET A 126 -5.21 -1.70 -4.08
N VAL A 127 -5.48 -0.44 -3.76
CA VAL A 127 -4.64 0.37 -2.86
C VAL A 127 -5.54 1.00 -1.81
N VAL A 128 -5.12 0.95 -0.54
CA VAL A 128 -5.92 1.39 0.59
C VAL A 128 -5.10 2.42 1.37
N GLU A 129 -5.68 3.59 1.59
CA GLU A 129 -5.10 4.67 2.37
C GLU A 129 -6.10 5.11 3.44
N GLY A 130 -6.05 4.50 4.62
CA GLY A 130 -6.85 4.89 5.78
C GLY A 130 -8.35 4.55 5.75
N LEU A 131 -9.02 4.58 4.58
CA LEU A 131 -10.47 4.40 4.49
C LEU A 131 -10.93 3.04 5.05
N LEU A 132 -10.10 2.03 4.83
CA LEU A 132 -10.17 0.70 5.45
C LEU A 132 -8.74 0.26 5.79
N SER A 133 -8.58 -0.92 6.38
CA SER A 133 -7.27 -1.56 6.49
C SER A 133 -7.15 -2.74 5.51
N ARG A 134 -5.93 -3.07 5.10
CA ARG A 134 -5.68 -4.29 4.32
C ARG A 134 -6.16 -5.53 5.07
N HIS A 135 -6.01 -5.59 6.39
CA HIS A 135 -6.55 -6.66 7.23
C HIS A 135 -8.08 -6.77 7.12
N THR A 136 -8.79 -5.63 7.15
CA THR A 136 -10.24 -5.63 6.96
C THR A 136 -10.63 -6.21 5.60
N LEU A 137 -9.93 -5.85 4.54
CA LEU A 137 -10.26 -6.34 3.20
C LEU A 137 -9.83 -7.80 2.97
N GLU A 138 -8.59 -8.15 3.30
CA GLU A 138 -8.04 -9.47 3.00
C GLU A 138 -8.42 -10.54 4.03
N ASP A 139 -8.61 -10.19 5.31
CA ASP A 139 -8.87 -11.16 6.37
C ASP A 139 -10.31 -11.15 6.90
N ARG A 140 -11.05 -10.04 6.78
CA ARG A 140 -12.44 -9.94 7.26
C ARG A 140 -13.46 -9.96 6.14
N PHE A 141 -13.22 -9.21 5.08
CA PHE A 141 -14.14 -9.14 3.95
C PHE A 141 -13.99 -10.37 3.05
N ARG A 142 -12.76 -10.67 2.61
CA ARG A 142 -12.52 -11.80 1.70
C ARG A 142 -12.76 -13.17 2.32
N ASN A 143 -12.41 -13.34 3.60
CA ASN A 143 -12.52 -14.63 4.28
C ASN A 143 -13.90 -14.86 4.93
N ASP A 144 -14.80 -13.88 4.88
CA ASP A 144 -16.21 -14.07 5.22
C ASP A 144 -16.94 -14.63 4.00
N ALA A 145 -17.29 -15.92 4.07
CA ALA A 145 -17.86 -16.65 2.94
C ALA A 145 -19.20 -16.08 2.46
N GLU A 146 -20.05 -15.63 3.39
CA GLU A 146 -21.37 -15.08 3.07
C GLU A 146 -21.21 -13.71 2.41
N ARG A 147 -20.42 -12.82 3.03
CA ARG A 147 -20.15 -11.48 2.50
C ARG A 147 -19.45 -11.55 1.14
N TRP A 148 -18.49 -12.46 0.97
CA TRP A 148 -17.77 -12.65 -0.29
C TRP A 148 -18.66 -13.23 -1.40
N GLN A 149 -19.54 -14.17 -1.08
CA GLN A 149 -20.51 -14.71 -2.03
C GLN A 149 -21.50 -13.63 -2.49
N ALA A 150 -22.03 -12.83 -1.55
CA ALA A 150 -22.91 -11.71 -1.87
C ALA A 150 -22.20 -10.66 -2.74
N ALA A 151 -20.96 -10.31 -2.42
CA ALA A 151 -20.13 -9.42 -3.23
C ALA A 151 -19.90 -9.97 -4.65
N THR A 152 -19.66 -11.28 -4.77
CA THR A 152 -19.48 -11.95 -6.07
C THR A 152 -20.77 -11.88 -6.90
N ALA A 153 -21.92 -12.18 -6.31
CA ALA A 153 -23.22 -12.09 -6.98
C ALA A 153 -23.55 -10.65 -7.42
N THR A 154 -23.16 -9.66 -6.62
CA THR A 154 -23.37 -8.24 -6.93
C THR A 154 -22.64 -7.80 -8.20
N ILE A 155 -21.46 -8.36 -8.45
CA ILE A 155 -20.60 -7.95 -9.58
C ILE A 155 -20.65 -8.92 -10.77
N GLU A 156 -21.26 -10.09 -10.63
CA GLU A 156 -21.47 -11.05 -11.72
C GLU A 156 -22.09 -10.45 -12.99
N PRO A 157 -23.13 -9.57 -12.93
CA PRO A 157 -23.71 -8.99 -14.15
C PRO A 157 -22.81 -7.92 -14.80
N LEU A 158 -21.71 -7.51 -14.16
CA LEU A 158 -20.89 -6.42 -14.66
C LEU A 158 -20.15 -6.81 -15.95
N ARG A 159 -20.23 -5.91 -16.91
CA ARG A 159 -19.35 -5.88 -18.07
C ARG A 159 -18.37 -4.74 -17.88
N ILE A 160 -17.16 -5.08 -17.44
CA ILE A 160 -16.07 -4.12 -17.32
C ILE A 160 -15.67 -3.71 -18.74
N GLY A 161 -15.99 -2.48 -19.09
CA GLY A 161 -15.56 -1.82 -20.33
C GLY A 161 -14.91 -0.48 -19.99
N ASP A 162 -14.47 0.28 -20.99
CA ASP A 162 -13.69 1.50 -20.77
C ASP A 162 -14.46 2.70 -20.20
N ASP A 163 -15.74 2.54 -19.81
CA ASP A 163 -16.56 3.59 -19.20
C ASP A 163 -16.91 3.27 -17.74
N TRP A 164 -16.50 4.14 -16.84
CA TRP A 164 -16.82 4.04 -15.41
C TRP A 164 -18.34 4.01 -15.13
N ARG A 165 -19.15 4.62 -16.00
CA ARG A 165 -20.61 4.63 -15.83
C ARG A 165 -21.22 3.25 -15.95
N SER A 166 -20.69 2.40 -16.85
CA SER A 166 -21.26 1.07 -17.04
C SER A 166 -21.14 0.21 -15.79
N VAL A 167 -20.07 0.43 -15.00
CA VAL A 167 -19.89 -0.23 -13.71
C VAL A 167 -20.91 0.27 -12.70
N LEU A 168 -21.08 1.59 -12.52
CA LEU A 168 -22.04 2.11 -11.53
C LEU A 168 -23.49 1.78 -11.89
N VAL A 169 -23.87 1.90 -13.17
CA VAL A 169 -25.21 1.48 -13.62
C VAL A 169 -25.37 -0.04 -13.46
N GLY A 170 -24.34 -0.82 -13.81
CA GLY A 170 -24.36 -2.27 -13.73
C GLY A 170 -24.50 -2.81 -12.30
N VAL A 171 -23.98 -2.10 -11.29
CA VAL A 171 -24.17 -2.48 -9.87
C VAL A 171 -25.48 -1.94 -9.27
N GLY A 172 -26.30 -1.21 -10.05
CA GLY A 172 -27.65 -0.81 -9.63
C GLY A 172 -27.83 0.66 -9.23
N TYR A 173 -27.00 1.58 -9.74
CA TYR A 173 -27.24 3.03 -9.58
C TYR A 173 -27.95 3.65 -10.77
N GLU A 174 -28.80 4.63 -10.47
CA GLU A 174 -29.22 5.66 -11.41
C GLU A 174 -28.19 6.79 -11.41
N VAL A 175 -27.63 7.15 -12.57
CA VAL A 175 -26.56 8.15 -12.65
C VAL A 175 -27.03 9.37 -13.43
N GLU A 176 -27.12 10.52 -12.75
CA GLU A 176 -27.56 11.79 -13.35
C GLU A 176 -26.43 12.81 -13.44
N ARG A 177 -26.42 13.63 -14.50
CA ARG A 177 -25.39 14.66 -14.66
C ARG A 177 -25.73 15.87 -13.80
N LEU A 178 -24.76 16.34 -13.04
CA LEU A 178 -24.92 17.53 -12.21
C LEU A 178 -24.79 18.82 -13.05
N PRO A 179 -25.46 19.93 -12.68
CA PRO A 179 -25.47 21.17 -13.47
C PRO A 179 -24.09 21.81 -13.68
N GLN A 180 -23.20 21.69 -12.68
CA GLN A 180 -21.86 22.31 -12.75
C GLN A 180 -20.83 21.32 -13.29
N ARG A 181 -20.59 20.23 -12.55
CA ARG A 181 -19.59 19.21 -12.87
C ARG A 181 -19.94 17.89 -12.20
N GLY A 182 -19.41 16.82 -12.74
CA GLY A 182 -19.59 15.48 -12.18
C GLY A 182 -21.00 14.94 -12.39
N TRP A 183 -21.27 13.87 -11.67
CA TRP A 183 -22.49 13.07 -11.74
C TRP A 183 -22.92 12.68 -10.34
N LEU A 184 -24.20 12.45 -10.15
CA LEU A 184 -24.77 11.96 -8.91
C LEU A 184 -25.30 10.55 -9.14
N ALA A 185 -24.78 9.59 -8.36
CA ALA A 185 -25.27 8.23 -8.30
C ALA A 185 -26.35 8.15 -7.21
N ARG A 186 -27.52 7.66 -7.60
CA ARG A 186 -28.68 7.45 -6.73
C ARG A 186 -29.04 5.98 -6.64
N HIS A 187 -29.54 5.60 -5.47
CA HIS A 187 -30.17 4.32 -5.23
C HIS A 187 -31.48 4.56 -4.49
N ASP A 188 -32.58 3.98 -4.97
CA ASP A 188 -33.94 4.24 -4.46
C ASP A 188 -34.27 5.74 -4.29
N GLY A 189 -33.89 6.55 -5.28
CA GLY A 189 -34.08 8.01 -5.25
C GLY A 189 -33.18 8.78 -4.26
N ARG A 190 -32.40 8.10 -3.42
CA ARG A 190 -31.49 8.73 -2.44
C ARG A 190 -30.13 9.03 -3.07
N PRO A 191 -29.54 10.23 -2.83
CA PRO A 191 -28.17 10.52 -3.26
C PRO A 191 -27.17 9.67 -2.47
N VAL A 192 -26.34 8.89 -3.16
CA VAL A 192 -25.37 7.98 -2.51
C VAL A 192 -23.95 8.48 -2.71
N ALA A 193 -23.57 8.74 -3.96
CA ALA A 193 -22.21 9.16 -4.30
C ALA A 193 -22.17 10.25 -5.37
N VAL A 194 -21.27 11.22 -5.22
CA VAL A 194 -20.89 12.12 -6.33
C VAL A 194 -19.68 11.53 -7.05
N VAL A 195 -19.71 11.56 -8.38
CA VAL A 195 -18.65 11.03 -9.24
C VAL A 195 -18.04 12.15 -10.07
N HIS A 196 -16.73 12.36 -9.95
CA HIS A 196 -15.96 13.24 -10.81
C HIS A 196 -15.13 12.42 -11.80
N PRO A 197 -15.56 12.31 -13.07
CA PRO A 197 -14.78 11.62 -14.08
C PRO A 197 -13.55 12.45 -14.44
N ARG A 198 -12.42 11.76 -14.61
CA ARG A 198 -11.14 12.30 -15.07
C ARG A 198 -10.70 11.63 -16.36
N ALA A 199 -9.91 12.36 -17.15
CA ALA A 199 -9.40 11.85 -18.42
C ALA A 199 -8.36 10.76 -18.19
N THR A 200 -7.47 10.98 -17.22
CA THR A 200 -6.50 10.00 -16.79
C THR A 200 -6.53 9.81 -15.28
N PRO A 201 -6.04 8.66 -14.77
CA PRO A 201 -5.93 8.45 -13.34
C PRO A 201 -4.93 9.37 -12.63
N GLN A 202 -4.00 10.00 -13.35
CA GLN A 202 -3.03 10.97 -12.79
C GLN A 202 -3.72 12.25 -12.32
N ASP A 203 -4.84 12.61 -12.94
CA ASP A 203 -5.63 13.78 -12.55
C ASP A 203 -6.30 13.61 -11.17
N PHE A 204 -6.21 12.43 -10.55
CA PHE A 204 -6.76 12.19 -9.21
C PHE A 204 -6.04 12.99 -8.12
N VAL A 205 -4.78 13.35 -8.35
CA VAL A 205 -3.95 14.12 -7.40
C VAL A 205 -3.70 15.55 -7.88
N ARG A 206 -4.29 15.94 -9.01
CA ARG A 206 -4.06 17.24 -9.63
C ARG A 206 -4.87 18.32 -8.92
N LEU A 207 -4.21 19.44 -8.62
CA LEU A 207 -4.87 20.62 -8.08
C LEU A 207 -5.69 21.33 -9.17
N ASP A 208 -6.81 21.93 -8.77
CA ASP A 208 -7.58 22.82 -9.64
C ASP A 208 -6.88 24.17 -9.88
N GLU A 209 -7.48 25.05 -10.70
CA GLU A 209 -6.92 26.37 -11.05
C GLU A 209 -6.70 27.29 -9.83
N VAL A 210 -7.35 26.98 -8.69
CA VAL A 210 -7.26 27.74 -7.43
C VAL A 210 -6.38 27.01 -6.42
N GLY A 211 -5.69 25.94 -6.82
CA GLY A 211 -4.78 25.17 -5.98
C GLY A 211 -5.47 24.19 -5.03
N ARG A 212 -6.76 23.88 -5.23
CA ARG A 212 -7.49 22.92 -4.38
C ARG A 212 -7.28 21.49 -4.84
N PRO A 213 -7.03 20.54 -3.93
CA PRO A 213 -6.98 19.12 -4.26
C PRO A 213 -8.32 18.61 -4.82
N ALA A 214 -8.25 17.62 -5.72
CA ALA A 214 -9.41 17.05 -6.37
C ALA A 214 -10.43 16.47 -5.37
N GLU A 215 -9.95 15.85 -4.30
CA GLU A 215 -10.75 15.30 -3.21
C GLU A 215 -11.51 16.37 -2.41
N GLY A 216 -10.92 17.56 -2.21
CA GLY A 216 -11.60 18.66 -1.50
C GLY A 216 -12.75 19.24 -2.34
N VAL A 217 -12.55 19.32 -3.65
CA VAL A 217 -13.56 19.76 -4.61
C VAL A 217 -14.71 18.74 -4.70
N LEU A 218 -14.37 17.44 -4.71
CA LEU A 218 -15.32 16.35 -4.68
C LEU A 218 -16.16 16.33 -3.39
N ALA A 219 -15.50 16.43 -2.22
CA ALA A 219 -16.18 16.44 -0.93
C ALA A 219 -17.16 17.62 -0.78
N ALA A 220 -16.80 18.79 -1.30
CA ALA A 220 -17.70 19.94 -1.34
C ALA A 220 -18.97 19.67 -2.16
N ASP A 221 -18.84 18.98 -3.29
CA ASP A 221 -20.00 18.60 -4.11
C ASP A 221 -20.82 17.50 -3.41
N CYS A 222 -20.18 16.50 -2.79
CA CYS A 222 -20.84 15.48 -1.96
C CYS A 222 -21.74 16.14 -0.90
N HIS A 223 -21.18 17.06 -0.13
CA HIS A 223 -21.92 17.81 0.89
C HIS A 223 -23.10 18.60 0.29
N ARG A 224 -22.86 19.29 -0.84
CA ARG A 224 -23.90 20.08 -1.52
C ARG A 224 -25.08 19.24 -2.00
N TYR A 225 -24.84 18.03 -2.47
CA TYR A 225 -25.88 17.15 -3.03
C TYR A 225 -26.37 16.09 -2.03
N GLY A 226 -25.93 16.14 -0.77
CA GLY A 226 -26.34 15.22 0.28
C GLY A 226 -25.86 13.78 0.08
N ALA A 227 -24.81 13.58 -0.72
CA ALA A 227 -24.17 12.29 -0.91
C ALA A 227 -23.06 12.12 0.14
N ARG A 228 -22.98 10.93 0.76
CA ARG A 228 -21.93 10.63 1.73
C ARG A 228 -20.60 10.33 1.05
N TYR A 229 -20.64 9.66 -0.10
CA TYR A 229 -19.44 9.14 -0.75
C TYR A 229 -19.03 9.96 -1.96
N GLY A 230 -17.72 10.05 -2.19
CA GLY A 230 -17.14 10.65 -3.38
C GLY A 230 -16.36 9.63 -4.19
N VAL A 231 -16.47 9.66 -5.51
CA VAL A 231 -15.67 8.81 -6.40
C VAL A 231 -14.95 9.65 -7.44
N LEU A 232 -13.61 9.58 -7.48
CA LEU A 232 -12.87 9.97 -8.68
C LEU A 232 -12.80 8.75 -9.61
N ALA A 233 -13.25 8.91 -10.85
CA ALA A 233 -13.34 7.79 -11.79
C ALA A 233 -12.56 8.08 -13.07
N SER A 234 -11.83 7.08 -13.58
CA SER A 234 -11.14 7.15 -14.87
C SER A 234 -11.11 5.77 -15.49
N ARG A 235 -11.91 5.56 -16.55
CA ARG A 235 -12.12 4.24 -17.18
C ARG A 235 -12.46 3.17 -16.13
N ASN A 236 -11.56 2.23 -15.90
CA ASN A 236 -11.68 1.09 -14.99
C ASN A 236 -11.19 1.36 -13.56
N ARG A 237 -10.75 2.58 -13.27
CA ARG A 237 -10.20 2.96 -11.97
C ARG A 237 -11.16 3.87 -11.20
N TYR A 238 -11.32 3.54 -9.93
CA TYR A 238 -12.22 4.21 -9.00
C TYR A 238 -11.45 4.50 -7.72
N ARG A 239 -11.39 5.78 -7.34
CA ARG A 239 -10.93 6.20 -6.02
C ARG A 239 -12.12 6.63 -5.19
N LEU A 240 -12.46 5.82 -4.21
CA LEU A 240 -13.55 6.04 -3.28
C LEU A 240 -13.08 6.82 -2.05
N PHE A 241 -13.90 7.77 -1.63
CA PHE A 241 -13.73 8.60 -0.44
C PHE A 241 -15.00 8.53 0.41
N ASP A 242 -14.86 8.56 1.74
CA ASP A 242 -15.93 8.93 2.65
C ASP A 242 -15.86 10.46 2.85
N CYS A 243 -16.90 11.16 2.40
CA CYS A 243 -16.99 12.62 2.44
C CYS A 243 -17.86 13.09 3.62
N ASP A 244 -18.10 12.23 4.62
CA ASP A 244 -18.61 12.67 5.92
C ASP A 244 -17.74 13.82 6.45
N PRO A 245 -18.31 14.98 6.83
CA PRO A 245 -17.55 16.09 7.39
C PRO A 245 -16.74 15.75 8.66
N LEU A 246 -17.11 14.68 9.37
CA LEU A 246 -16.39 14.16 10.52
C LEU A 246 -15.23 13.23 10.13
N ALA A 247 -15.21 12.74 8.89
CA ALA A 247 -14.14 11.93 8.34
C ALA A 247 -13.04 12.81 7.71
N THR A 248 -11.80 12.31 7.75
CA THR A 248 -10.68 12.93 7.07
C THR A 248 -10.75 12.64 5.57
N THR A 249 -10.93 13.67 4.74
CA THR A 249 -10.97 13.54 3.27
C THR A 249 -9.67 13.02 2.64
N ALA A 250 -8.62 12.82 3.45
CA ALA A 250 -7.35 12.22 3.04
C ALA A 250 -7.40 10.68 2.97
N GLU A 251 -8.48 10.06 3.46
CA GLU A 251 -8.64 8.61 3.44
C GLU A 251 -9.37 8.14 2.17
N TRP A 252 -8.81 7.14 1.48
CA TRP A 252 -9.38 6.61 0.24
C TRP A 252 -9.09 5.12 0.00
N LEU A 253 -9.91 4.54 -0.88
CA LEU A 253 -9.73 3.19 -1.44
C LEU A 253 -9.68 3.31 -2.96
N ASP A 254 -8.59 2.85 -3.56
CA ASP A 254 -8.45 2.71 -5.01
C ASP A 254 -8.76 1.28 -5.43
N LEU A 255 -9.62 1.15 -6.43
CA LEU A 255 -9.93 -0.10 -7.13
C LEU A 255 -9.68 0.09 -8.63
N ASP A 256 -8.94 -0.83 -9.22
CA ASP A 256 -8.69 -0.89 -10.66
C ASP A 256 -9.20 -2.22 -11.21
N ALA A 257 -10.37 -2.16 -11.83
CA ALA A 257 -11.07 -3.32 -12.36
C ALA A 257 -10.24 -4.09 -13.42
N ALA A 258 -9.32 -3.42 -14.12
CA ALA A 258 -8.46 -4.06 -15.11
C ALA A 258 -7.29 -4.85 -14.49
N LEU A 259 -7.02 -4.65 -13.18
CA LEU A 259 -5.88 -5.23 -12.46
C LEU A 259 -6.26 -6.16 -11.31
N LEU A 260 -7.52 -6.14 -10.84
CA LEU A 260 -7.98 -7.00 -9.75
C LEU A 260 -7.85 -8.49 -10.12
N GLY A 261 -8.12 -8.87 -11.36
CA GLY A 261 -8.19 -10.27 -11.79
C GLY A 261 -9.35 -11.02 -11.14
N GLU A 262 -9.71 -12.19 -11.67
CA GLU A 262 -10.96 -12.90 -11.30
C GLU A 262 -11.10 -13.15 -9.79
N GLU A 263 -10.02 -13.53 -9.10
CA GLU A 263 -10.04 -13.80 -7.66
C GLU A 263 -10.29 -12.57 -6.78
N ARG A 264 -10.07 -11.35 -7.28
CA ARG A 264 -10.23 -10.11 -6.50
C ARG A 264 -11.33 -9.21 -7.06
N MET A 265 -11.95 -9.61 -8.17
CA MET A 265 -13.10 -8.93 -8.77
C MET A 265 -14.23 -8.60 -7.77
N PRO A 266 -14.56 -9.46 -6.78
CA PRO A 266 -15.58 -9.15 -5.78
C PRO A 266 -15.33 -7.89 -4.95
N TYR A 267 -14.11 -7.35 -4.86
CA TYR A 267 -13.86 -6.07 -4.20
C TYR A 267 -14.54 -4.88 -4.91
N LEU A 268 -14.89 -4.97 -6.20
CA LEU A 268 -15.68 -3.93 -6.86
C LEU A 268 -17.08 -3.77 -6.27
N ALA A 269 -17.60 -4.79 -5.57
CA ALA A 269 -18.87 -4.71 -4.87
C ALA A 269 -18.87 -3.60 -3.80
N LEU A 270 -17.70 -3.19 -3.29
CA LEU A 270 -17.59 -2.08 -2.34
C LEU A 270 -18.08 -0.74 -2.91
N LEU A 271 -18.23 -0.62 -4.24
CA LEU A 271 -18.85 0.54 -4.88
C LEU A 271 -20.37 0.42 -4.97
N ALA A 272 -20.95 -0.76 -4.76
CA ALA A 272 -22.37 -1.06 -4.99
C ALA A 272 -23.28 -0.60 -3.84
N PRO A 273 -24.62 -0.51 -4.08
CA PRO A 273 -25.57 -0.05 -3.08
C PRO A 273 -25.54 -0.79 -1.73
N PRO A 274 -25.36 -2.12 -1.64
CA PRO A 274 -25.25 -2.79 -0.34
C PRO A 274 -24.15 -2.23 0.58
N TYR A 275 -23.11 -1.63 0.00
CA TYR A 275 -22.00 -1.07 0.75
C TYR A 275 -22.12 0.45 0.92
N LEU A 276 -22.41 1.20 -0.16
CA LEU A 276 -22.45 2.66 -0.09
C LEU A 276 -23.83 3.23 0.26
N ALA A 277 -24.93 2.56 -0.07
CA ALA A 277 -26.27 3.03 0.23
C ALA A 277 -26.82 2.44 1.54
N ASP A 278 -26.56 1.15 1.76
CA ASP A 278 -27.16 0.37 2.85
C ASP A 278 -26.27 0.22 4.08
N GLY A 279 -25.08 0.85 4.06
CA GLY A 279 -24.21 0.98 5.23
C GLY A 279 -23.15 -0.10 5.37
N GLY A 280 -23.06 -1.09 4.48
CA GLY A 280 -22.06 -2.16 4.57
C GLY A 280 -20.61 -1.65 4.61
N LEU A 281 -20.29 -0.54 3.93
CA LEU A 281 -18.96 0.07 4.04
C LEU A 281 -18.73 0.71 5.41
N ALA A 282 -19.75 1.37 5.97
CA ALA A 282 -19.67 1.96 7.31
C ALA A 282 -19.49 0.89 8.40
N GLU A 283 -20.10 -0.28 8.23
CA GLU A 283 -19.88 -1.45 9.08
C GLU A 283 -18.42 -1.94 8.99
N LEU A 284 -17.87 -2.10 7.78
CA LEU A 284 -16.47 -2.47 7.59
C LEU A 284 -15.49 -1.45 8.21
N GLN A 285 -15.79 -0.16 8.06
CA GLN A 285 -15.02 0.91 8.71
C GLN A 285 -15.08 0.80 10.24
N GLN A 286 -16.26 0.51 10.80
CA GLN A 286 -16.41 0.34 12.23
C GLN A 286 -15.70 -0.91 12.74
N GLU A 287 -15.81 -2.04 12.05
CA GLU A 287 -15.07 -3.27 12.34
C GLU A 287 -13.55 -3.02 12.37
N SER A 288 -13.05 -2.24 11.39
CA SER A 288 -11.65 -1.83 11.30
C SER A 288 -11.22 -1.00 12.51
N ARG A 289 -12.01 0.01 12.88
CA ARG A 289 -11.75 0.87 14.05
C ARG A 289 -11.77 0.08 15.36
N ASP A 290 -12.77 -0.77 15.54
CA ASP A 290 -12.90 -1.61 16.74
C ASP A 290 -11.76 -2.61 16.86
N PHE A 291 -11.32 -3.19 15.75
CA PHE A 291 -10.15 -4.05 15.71
C PHE A 291 -8.89 -3.28 16.11
N GLY A 292 -8.66 -2.09 15.54
CA GLY A 292 -7.55 -1.23 15.92
C GLY A 292 -7.56 -0.86 17.41
N ALA A 293 -8.72 -0.51 17.95
CA ALA A 293 -8.88 -0.19 19.37
C ALA A 293 -8.63 -1.40 20.29
N ARG A 294 -9.12 -2.59 19.92
CA ARG A 294 -8.82 -3.84 20.65
C ARG A 294 -7.35 -4.20 20.57
N LEU A 295 -6.74 -4.09 19.39
CA LEU A 295 -5.33 -4.38 19.19
C LEU A 295 -4.45 -3.47 20.04
N ARG A 296 -4.74 -2.16 20.06
CA ARG A 296 -4.04 -1.19 20.90
C ARG A 296 -4.18 -1.50 22.39
N ARG A 297 -5.38 -1.81 22.86
CA ARG A 297 -5.61 -2.20 24.27
C ARG A 297 -4.83 -3.46 24.64
N ARG A 298 -4.91 -4.50 23.81
CA ARG A 298 -4.17 -5.76 24.05
C ARG A 298 -2.66 -5.53 24.04
N LEU A 299 -2.16 -4.66 23.16
CA LEU A 299 -0.75 -4.30 23.11
C LEU A 299 -0.30 -3.56 24.37
N ASP A 300 -1.03 -2.53 24.81
CA ASP A 300 -0.74 -1.79 26.05
C ASP A 300 -0.79 -2.71 27.27
N GLU A 301 -1.81 -3.57 27.37
CA GLU A 301 -1.94 -4.54 28.45
C GLU A 301 -0.79 -5.55 28.47
N THR A 302 -0.43 -6.10 27.31
CA THR A 302 0.70 -7.03 27.17
C THR A 302 2.01 -6.36 27.57
N ILE A 303 2.22 -5.10 27.17
CA ILE A 303 3.41 -4.34 27.53
C ILE A 303 3.49 -4.14 29.04
N ARG A 304 2.41 -3.65 29.66
CA ARG A 304 2.39 -3.30 31.09
C ARG A 304 2.40 -4.51 32.01
N GLN A 305 1.62 -5.54 31.70
CA GLN A 305 1.42 -6.67 32.61
C GLN A 305 2.39 -7.81 32.37
N LYS A 306 3.00 -7.92 31.18
CA LYS A 306 3.91 -9.02 30.84
C LYS A 306 5.30 -8.54 30.51
N ALA A 307 5.45 -7.67 29.50
CA ALA A 307 6.78 -7.31 29.00
C ALA A 307 7.61 -6.50 30.02
N LEU A 308 7.05 -5.42 30.57
CA LEU A 308 7.76 -4.59 31.55
C LEU A 308 8.19 -5.36 32.80
N PRO A 309 7.30 -6.14 33.46
CA PRO A 309 7.69 -6.95 34.61
C PRO A 309 8.79 -7.96 34.28
N ALA A 310 8.72 -8.63 33.12
CA ALA A 310 9.74 -9.60 32.71
C ALA A 310 11.10 -8.93 32.45
N LEU A 311 11.13 -7.77 31.79
CA LEU A 311 12.35 -7.01 31.56
C LEU A 311 12.96 -6.50 32.87
N ALA A 312 12.14 -5.96 33.76
CA ALA A 312 12.58 -5.49 35.07
C ALA A 312 13.17 -6.63 35.91
N ALA A 313 12.51 -7.80 35.95
CA ALA A 313 13.01 -8.98 36.66
C ALA A 313 14.35 -9.48 36.08
N GLY A 314 14.49 -9.47 34.75
CA GLY A 314 15.74 -9.84 34.09
C GLY A 314 16.90 -8.88 34.42
N LEU A 315 16.62 -7.58 34.43
CA LEU A 315 17.60 -6.55 34.80
C LEU A 315 17.96 -6.60 36.29
N GLU A 316 17.00 -6.86 37.18
CA GLU A 316 17.26 -7.07 38.60
C GLU A 316 18.19 -8.28 38.83
N GLN A 317 17.93 -9.41 38.15
CA GLN A 317 18.80 -10.59 38.24
C GLN A 317 20.20 -10.35 37.70
N TRP A 318 20.34 -9.52 36.66
CA TRP A 318 21.65 -9.09 36.18
C TRP A 318 22.35 -8.18 37.19
N ALA A 319 21.65 -7.17 37.71
CA ALA A 319 22.18 -6.22 38.69
C ALA A 319 22.71 -6.93 39.95
N ARG A 320 21.96 -7.91 40.47
CA ARG A 320 22.38 -8.74 41.60
C ARG A 320 23.65 -9.54 41.32
N ARG A 321 23.84 -10.03 40.08
CA ARG A 321 25.06 -10.76 39.67
C ARG A 321 26.28 -9.86 39.57
N GLU A 322 26.08 -8.62 39.13
CA GLU A 322 27.13 -7.59 39.07
C GLU A 322 27.39 -6.90 40.42
N GLY A 323 26.68 -7.29 41.48
CA GLY A 323 26.87 -6.74 42.83
C GLY A 323 26.29 -5.34 43.04
N ILE A 324 25.34 -4.92 42.19
CA ILE A 324 24.65 -3.63 42.31
C ILE A 324 23.62 -3.69 43.45
N ASP A 325 23.63 -2.70 44.34
CA ASP A 325 22.66 -2.60 45.43
C ASP A 325 21.32 -2.05 44.95
N ILE A 326 20.39 -2.95 44.65
CA ILE A 326 19.03 -2.63 44.22
C ILE A 326 18.13 -2.00 45.30
N ARG A 327 18.62 -1.89 46.55
CA ARG A 327 17.91 -1.16 47.61
C ARG A 327 18.22 0.34 47.58
N ASP A 328 19.29 0.74 46.89
CA ASP A 328 19.54 2.15 46.61
C ASP A 328 18.51 2.67 45.60
N GLU A 329 17.84 3.75 45.98
CA GLU A 329 16.80 4.38 45.17
C GLU A 329 17.34 4.87 43.82
N THR A 330 18.60 5.33 43.80
CA THR A 330 19.27 5.80 42.58
C THR A 330 19.47 4.66 41.59
N GLN A 331 20.03 3.54 42.06
CA GLN A 331 20.21 2.33 41.25
C GLN A 331 18.87 1.75 40.78
N ARG A 332 17.84 1.79 41.63
CA ARG A 332 16.49 1.33 41.24
C ARG A 332 15.90 2.19 40.11
N ALA A 333 16.02 3.51 40.20
CA ALA A 333 15.56 4.42 39.16
C ALA A 333 16.32 4.20 37.83
N GLU A 334 17.64 3.95 37.90
CA GLU A 334 18.45 3.61 36.71
C GLU A 334 17.99 2.31 36.05
N LEU A 335 17.68 1.27 36.84
CA LEU A 335 17.17 -0.01 36.31
C LEU A 335 15.77 0.12 35.70
N GLU A 336 14.90 0.95 36.28
CA GLU A 336 13.59 1.26 35.70
C GLU A 336 13.74 1.97 34.35
N GLN A 337 14.58 3.00 34.28
CA GLN A 337 14.86 3.71 33.03
C GLN A 337 15.50 2.78 31.98
N ALA A 338 16.40 1.89 32.39
CA ALA A 338 17.00 0.89 31.51
C ALA A 338 15.94 -0.09 30.97
N SER A 339 14.99 -0.53 31.80
CA SER A 339 13.87 -1.40 31.40
C SER A 339 13.01 -0.74 30.33
N LEU A 340 12.61 0.53 30.55
CA LEU A 340 11.83 1.30 29.58
C LEU A 340 12.61 1.53 28.27
N THR A 341 13.89 1.89 28.38
CA THR A 341 14.76 2.11 27.21
C THR A 341 14.90 0.84 26.38
N LEU A 342 15.10 -0.30 27.03
CA LEU A 342 15.19 -1.59 26.36
C LEU A 342 13.85 -1.94 25.69
N LEU A 343 12.72 -1.79 26.38
CA LEU A 343 11.39 -2.03 25.81
C LEU A 343 11.19 -1.20 24.53
N PHE A 344 11.43 0.11 24.58
CA PHE A 344 11.24 0.97 23.42
C PHE A 344 12.13 0.59 22.25
N ARG A 345 13.39 0.20 22.51
CA ARG A 345 14.30 -0.31 21.47
C ARG A 345 13.79 -1.61 20.85
N LEU A 346 13.30 -2.55 21.67
CA LEU A 346 12.72 -3.80 21.19
C LEU A 346 11.47 -3.54 20.34
N LEU A 347 10.55 -2.70 20.82
CA LEU A 347 9.35 -2.30 20.07
C LEU A 347 9.70 -1.62 18.75
N PHE A 348 10.70 -0.75 18.74
CA PHE A 348 11.18 -0.09 17.53
C PHE A 348 11.73 -1.10 16.51
N VAL A 349 12.56 -2.05 16.97
CA VAL A 349 13.10 -3.10 16.09
C VAL A 349 12.00 -4.01 15.56
N LEU A 350 11.06 -4.46 16.41
CA LEU A 350 9.90 -5.26 15.98
C LEU A 350 9.02 -4.52 14.98
N TYR A 351 8.78 -3.22 15.21
CA TYR A 351 8.07 -2.38 14.27
C TYR A 351 8.80 -2.29 12.93
N ALA A 352 10.11 -2.07 12.95
CA ALA A 352 10.92 -1.96 11.74
C ALA A 352 11.03 -3.30 10.99
N GLU A 353 11.09 -4.43 11.70
CA GLU A 353 11.00 -5.78 11.13
C GLU A 353 9.63 -6.03 10.49
N SER A 354 8.53 -5.81 11.21
CA SER A 354 7.17 -6.04 10.72
C SER A 354 6.78 -5.10 9.57
N SER A 355 7.27 -3.86 9.59
CA SER A 355 7.10 -2.88 8.51
C SER A 355 8.08 -3.11 7.34
N ARG A 356 8.92 -4.16 7.41
CA ARG A 356 9.93 -4.51 6.39
C ARG A 356 10.96 -3.42 6.11
N PHE A 357 11.19 -2.52 7.06
CA PHE A 357 12.34 -1.60 7.05
C PHE A 357 13.64 -2.35 7.37
N LEU A 358 13.54 -3.48 8.06
CA LEU A 358 14.67 -4.37 8.32
C LEU A 358 14.60 -5.63 7.42
N PRO A 359 15.75 -6.15 6.95
CA PRO A 359 15.79 -7.13 5.86
C PRO A 359 15.51 -8.56 6.35
N LEU A 360 14.28 -8.86 6.77
CA LEU A 360 13.85 -10.21 7.21
C LEU A 360 13.99 -11.28 6.10
N GLU A 361 14.01 -10.86 4.84
CA GLU A 361 14.25 -11.69 3.67
C GLU A 361 15.73 -12.16 3.58
N ASN A 362 16.65 -11.43 4.22
CA ASN A 362 18.06 -11.79 4.28
C ASN A 362 18.29 -12.89 5.34
N GLU A 363 18.65 -14.08 4.91
CA GLU A 363 18.95 -15.25 5.76
C GLU A 363 19.91 -14.97 6.93
N THR A 364 20.94 -14.12 6.73
CA THR A 364 21.90 -13.80 7.79
C THR A 364 21.30 -12.88 8.86
N TYR A 365 20.51 -11.89 8.44
CA TYR A 365 19.79 -11.03 9.37
C TYR A 365 18.64 -11.79 10.05
N ARG A 366 17.85 -12.56 9.29
CA ARG A 366 16.75 -13.38 9.78
C ARG A 366 17.16 -14.25 10.96
N ARG A 367 18.30 -14.94 10.88
CA ARG A 367 18.81 -15.77 11.99
C ARG A 367 19.16 -15.00 13.27
N ARG A 368 19.33 -13.68 13.18
CA ARG A 368 19.64 -12.80 14.31
C ARG A 368 18.56 -11.74 14.51
N SER A 369 17.43 -11.87 13.82
CA SER A 369 16.33 -10.92 13.94
C SER A 369 15.71 -11.08 15.31
N LEU A 370 15.13 -10.00 15.81
CA LEU A 370 14.42 -10.06 17.08
C LEU A 370 13.24 -11.04 16.99
N SER A 371 12.57 -11.11 15.84
CA SER A 371 11.53 -12.12 15.57
C SER A 371 12.05 -13.56 15.72
N ALA A 372 13.21 -13.90 15.15
CA ALA A 372 13.79 -15.24 15.26
C ALA A 372 14.27 -15.54 16.70
N LEU A 373 14.85 -14.55 17.39
CA LEU A 373 15.22 -14.69 18.79
C LEU A 373 13.99 -14.93 19.69
N ILE A 374 12.85 -14.31 19.38
CA ILE A 374 11.59 -14.56 20.09
C ILE A 374 11.09 -15.98 19.85
N GLU A 375 11.10 -16.48 18.61
CA GLU A 375 10.74 -17.86 18.28
C GLU A 375 11.65 -18.87 18.98
N GLU A 376 12.96 -18.63 18.95
CA GLU A 376 13.95 -19.46 19.64
C GLU A 376 13.69 -19.48 21.16
N ALA A 377 13.50 -18.31 21.77
CA ALA A 377 13.20 -18.18 23.19
C ALA A 377 11.90 -18.88 23.57
N HIS A 378 10.85 -18.76 22.74
CA HIS A 378 9.57 -19.44 22.98
C HIS A 378 9.72 -20.96 22.92
N SER A 379 10.39 -21.47 21.87
CA SER A 379 10.66 -22.91 21.71
C SER A 379 11.54 -23.49 22.83
N THR A 380 12.43 -22.68 23.40
CA THR A 380 13.31 -23.09 24.49
C THR A 380 12.56 -23.07 25.82
N GLY A 381 11.67 -22.09 26.01
CA GLY A 381 10.77 -22.01 27.18
C GLY A 381 9.84 -23.23 27.28
N GLU A 382 9.21 -23.65 26.18
CA GLU A 382 8.35 -24.85 26.16
C GLU A 382 9.10 -26.16 26.46
N ARG A 383 10.40 -26.22 26.16
CA ARG A 383 11.24 -27.40 26.45
C ARG A 383 11.70 -27.47 27.90
N LEU A 384 11.63 -26.36 28.64
CA LEU A 384 12.09 -26.24 30.03
C LEU A 384 10.93 -26.21 31.04
N SER A 385 9.68 -26.04 30.58
CA SER A 385 8.45 -26.20 31.36
C SER A 385 7.92 -27.62 31.27
#